data_AF-A0A7J8CZX1-F1
#
_entry.id   AF-A0A7J8CZX1-F1
#
_cell.length_a   1.000
_cell.length_b   1.000
_cell.length_c   1.000
_cell.angle_alpha   90.00
_cell.angle_beta   90.00
_cell.angle_gamma   90.00
#
_symmetry.space_group_name_H-M   'P 1'
#
loop_
_entity.id
_entity.type
_entity.pdbx_description
1 polymer ?
#
loop_
_entity_poly.entity_id
_entity_poly.type
_entity_poly.pdbx_seq_one_letter_code
_entity_poly.pdbx_strand_id
1 'polypeptide(L)'
;MAARVGLLLRALPLLLWGGLDVDARLAERVGQELRREAEVFLERYGYLREQVPKSPSSTGFSNAIREFQWVSQLPISGVLDPATLHQMTLPRCGVADTDSQAAWTERVSALFAGRRAKMRRKKRFAKQGEHCGNVAMMDSPPP
;
A
#
# COMPACT_ATOMS: atom_id res chain seq x y z
N MET A 1 29.46 9.73 -63.06
CA MET A 1 29.20 10.52 -61.83
C MET A 1 27.82 10.27 -61.19
N ALA A 2 26.81 9.73 -61.90
CA ALA A 2 25.45 9.58 -61.37
C ALA A 2 25.24 8.43 -60.36
N ALA A 3 25.98 7.32 -60.46
CA ALA A 3 25.75 6.14 -59.61
C ALA A 3 26.18 6.31 -58.14
N ARG A 4 27.11 7.24 -57.86
CA ARG A 4 27.62 7.50 -56.49
C ARG A 4 26.68 8.39 -55.67
N VAL A 5 25.85 9.21 -56.33
CA VAL A 5 24.90 10.14 -55.69
C VAL A 5 23.67 9.40 -55.16
N GLY A 6 23.22 8.35 -55.87
CA GLY A 6 22.08 7.52 -55.44
C GLY A 6 22.35 6.65 -54.20
N LEU A 7 23.61 6.24 -53.97
CA LEU A 7 23.99 5.50 -52.75
C LEU A 7 23.99 6.40 -51.51
N LEU A 8 24.43 7.66 -51.63
CA LEU A 8 24.45 8.61 -50.51
C LEU A 8 23.03 9.00 -50.06
N LEU A 9 22.08 9.13 -50.99
CA LEU A 9 20.67 9.41 -50.68
C LEU A 9 19.94 8.23 -50.01
N ARG A 10 20.41 6.99 -50.19
CA ARG A 10 19.83 5.80 -49.54
C ARG A 10 20.40 5.48 -48.16
N ALA A 11 21.59 5.99 -47.82
CA ALA A 11 22.19 5.81 -46.49
C ALA A 11 21.74 6.88 -45.47
N LEU A 12 21.34 8.06 -45.94
CA LEU A 12 20.89 9.19 -45.11
C LEU A 12 19.69 8.84 -44.18
N PRO A 13 18.66 8.09 -44.63
CA PRO A 13 17.53 7.70 -43.77
C PRO A 13 17.92 6.70 -42.66
N LEU A 14 18.92 5.85 -42.89
CA LEU A 14 19.34 4.83 -41.91
C LEU A 14 20.12 5.44 -40.74
N LEU A 15 20.90 6.49 -40.99
CA LEU A 15 21.58 7.26 -39.93
C LEU A 15 20.60 8.14 -39.15
N LEU A 16 19.54 8.65 -39.79
CA LEU A 16 18.52 9.49 -39.16
C LEU A 16 17.50 8.67 -38.32
N TRP A 17 17.13 7.46 -38.76
CA TRP A 17 16.22 6.59 -38.01
C TRP A 17 16.91 5.93 -36.81
N GLY A 18 18.19 5.59 -36.91
CA GLY A 18 18.94 4.93 -35.83
C GLY A 18 19.19 5.81 -34.59
N GLY A 19 19.13 7.14 -34.70
CA GLY A 19 19.32 8.06 -33.56
C GLY A 19 18.16 8.03 -32.56
N LEU A 20 16.93 7.92 -33.06
CA LEU A 20 15.70 7.95 -32.24
C LEU A 20 15.59 6.76 -31.28
N ASP A 21 16.10 5.59 -31.68
CA ASP A 21 16.12 4.39 -30.83
C ASP A 21 17.16 4.47 -29.69
N VAL A 22 18.23 5.24 -29.88
CA VAL A 22 19.28 5.41 -28.87
C VAL A 22 18.79 6.35 -27.76
N ASP A 23 18.10 7.43 -28.12
CA ASP A 23 17.50 8.37 -27.18
C ASP A 23 16.40 7.71 -26.32
N ALA A 24 15.56 6.86 -26.93
CA ALA A 24 14.54 6.10 -26.21
C ALA A 24 15.15 5.13 -25.18
N ARG A 25 16.21 4.40 -25.55
CA ARG A 25 16.93 3.48 -24.64
C ARG A 25 17.67 4.20 -23.51
N LEU A 26 18.10 5.44 -23.75
CA LEU A 26 18.70 6.28 -22.71
C LEU A 26 17.62 6.77 -21.75
N ALA A 27 16.48 7.23 -22.26
CA ALA A 27 15.34 7.64 -21.45
C ALA A 27 14.79 6.50 -20.59
N GLU A 28 14.71 5.28 -21.13
CA GLU A 28 14.34 4.10 -20.35
C GLU A 28 15.33 3.82 -19.21
N ARG A 29 16.64 3.87 -19.48
CA ARG A 29 17.67 3.65 -18.45
C ARG A 29 17.61 4.69 -17.34
N VAL A 30 17.47 5.97 -17.70
CA VAL A 30 17.30 7.05 -16.72
C VAL A 30 16.03 6.84 -15.90
N GLY A 31 14.92 6.45 -16.52
CA GLY A 31 13.68 6.15 -15.82
C GLY A 31 13.79 4.97 -14.85
N GLN A 32 14.56 3.93 -15.20
CA GLN A 32 14.83 2.80 -14.30
C GLN A 32 15.71 3.21 -13.11
N GLU A 33 16.69 4.08 -13.31
CA GLU A 33 17.55 4.57 -12.23
C GLU A 33 16.76 5.44 -11.23
N LEU A 34 15.99 6.41 -11.74
CA LEU A 34 15.11 7.25 -10.92
C LEU A 34 14.12 6.43 -10.11
N ARG A 35 13.61 5.33 -10.69
CA ARG A 35 12.74 4.41 -9.98
C ARG A 35 13.47 3.71 -8.83
N ARG A 36 14.70 3.24 -9.04
CA ARG A 36 15.51 2.60 -7.99
C ARG A 36 15.84 3.56 -6.86
N GLU A 37 16.23 4.79 -7.20
CA GLU A 37 16.46 5.85 -6.21
C GLU A 37 15.20 6.14 -5.38
N ALA A 38 14.04 6.21 -6.04
CA ALA A 38 12.76 6.38 -5.36
C ALA A 38 12.40 5.18 -4.47
N GLU A 39 12.69 3.95 -4.90
CA GLU A 39 12.47 2.75 -4.08
C GLU A 39 13.31 2.81 -2.79
N VAL A 40 14.60 3.13 -2.89
CA VAL A 40 15.49 3.30 -1.72
C VAL A 40 15.01 4.43 -0.81
N PHE A 41 14.52 5.53 -1.38
CA PHE A 41 13.94 6.64 -0.61
C PHE A 41 12.70 6.17 0.17
N LEU A 42 11.76 5.50 -0.50
CA LEU A 42 10.51 5.06 0.11
C LEU A 42 10.75 4.02 1.21
N GLU A 43 11.74 3.15 1.05
CA GLU A 43 12.19 2.23 2.09
C GLU A 43 12.77 2.99 3.29
N ARG A 44 13.69 3.93 3.05
CA ARG A 44 14.34 4.72 4.10
C ARG A 44 13.35 5.48 4.99
N TYR A 45 12.28 6.00 4.42
CA TYR A 45 11.25 6.75 5.14
C TYR A 45 10.03 5.91 5.55
N GLY A 46 10.08 4.60 5.35
CA GLY A 46 9.08 3.64 5.82
C GLY A 46 7.79 3.57 5.00
N TYR A 47 7.74 4.19 3.83
CA TYR A 47 6.62 4.07 2.89
C TYR A 47 6.55 2.70 2.23
N LEU A 48 7.72 2.09 1.99
CA LEU A 48 7.86 0.71 1.57
C LEU A 48 8.37 -0.11 2.75
N ARG A 49 7.73 -1.25 3.04
CA ARG A 49 8.25 -2.21 4.03
C ARG A 49 9.17 -3.20 3.33
N GLU A 50 10.31 -3.48 3.95
CA GLU A 50 11.31 -4.44 3.47
C GLU A 50 10.66 -5.84 3.34
N GLN A 51 10.21 -6.11 2.12
CA GLN A 51 9.79 -7.38 1.53
C GLN A 51 9.65 -8.58 2.50
N VAL A 52 8.43 -8.85 2.97
CA VAL A 52 7.95 -10.25 3.04
C VAL A 52 7.97 -10.76 1.58
N PRO A 53 8.39 -12.00 1.26
CA PRO A 53 8.88 -12.41 -0.08
C PRO A 53 7.77 -12.49 -1.14
N LYS A 54 7.20 -11.35 -1.47
CA LYS A 54 6.35 -11.08 -2.62
C LYS A 54 7.04 -9.92 -3.29
N SER A 55 7.45 -10.13 -4.54
CA SER A 55 7.97 -9.07 -5.40
C SER A 55 7.20 -7.77 -5.15
N PRO A 56 7.87 -6.60 -5.13
CA PRO A 56 7.17 -5.33 -4.98
C PRO A 56 6.18 -5.25 -6.14
N SER A 57 4.93 -5.61 -5.85
CA SER A 57 3.89 -5.56 -6.88
C SER A 57 3.83 -4.11 -7.34
N SER A 58 3.69 -3.88 -8.64
CA SER A 58 3.52 -2.53 -9.21
C SER A 58 2.58 -1.66 -8.37
N THR A 59 1.52 -2.28 -7.82
CA THR A 59 0.55 -1.69 -6.90
C THR A 59 1.15 -1.17 -5.58
N GLY A 60 2.09 -1.90 -4.97
CA GLY A 60 2.73 -1.52 -3.71
C GLY A 60 3.58 -0.26 -3.85
N PHE A 61 4.36 -0.17 -4.92
CA PHE A 61 5.15 1.02 -5.24
C PHE A 61 4.25 2.24 -5.49
N SER A 62 3.23 2.11 -6.34
CA SER A 62 2.30 3.21 -6.60
C SER A 62 1.53 3.65 -5.35
N ASN A 63 1.21 2.74 -4.43
CA ASN A 63 0.59 3.10 -3.16
C ASN A 63 1.56 3.87 -2.26
N ALA A 64 2.82 3.45 -2.15
CA ALA A 64 3.84 4.19 -1.41
C ALA A 64 4.04 5.61 -1.96
N ILE A 65 4.03 5.77 -3.29
CA ILE A 65 4.06 7.10 -3.92
C ILE A 65 2.83 7.93 -3.56
N ARG A 66 1.62 7.36 -3.54
CA ARG A 66 0.40 8.08 -3.13
C ARG A 66 0.49 8.58 -1.68
N GLU A 67 0.99 7.76 -0.77
CA GLU A 67 1.20 8.15 0.64
C GLU A 67 2.22 9.28 0.76
N PHE A 68 3.34 9.19 0.03
CA PHE A 68 4.33 10.27 0.00
C PHE A 68 3.77 11.57 -0.56
N GLN A 69 3.02 11.49 -1.66
CA GLN A 69 2.35 12.64 -2.26
C GLN A 69 1.36 13.29 -1.29
N TRP A 70 0.58 12.48 -0.57
CA TRP A 70 -0.32 12.96 0.48
C TRP A 70 0.42 13.73 1.59
N VAL A 71 1.46 13.11 2.17
CA VAL A 71 2.24 13.71 3.26
C VAL A 71 2.96 14.98 2.81
N SER A 72 3.48 14.99 1.58
CA SER A 72 4.20 16.12 1.00
C SER A 72 3.29 17.18 0.35
N GLN A 73 1.96 17.02 0.46
CA GLN A 73 0.96 17.94 -0.12
C GLN A 73 1.08 18.11 -1.65
N LEU A 74 1.48 17.04 -2.34
CA LEU A 74 1.49 16.95 -3.79
C LEU A 74 0.17 16.36 -4.31
N PRO A 75 -0.18 16.60 -5.59
CA PRO A 75 -1.30 15.93 -6.23
C PRO A 75 -1.13 14.40 -6.18
N ILE A 76 -2.15 13.72 -5.65
CA ILE A 76 -2.13 12.27 -5.47
C ILE A 76 -2.40 11.60 -6.82
N SER A 77 -1.34 11.10 -7.46
CA SER A 77 -1.41 10.34 -8.72
C SER A 77 -0.98 8.87 -8.52
N GLY A 78 -0.03 8.63 -7.62
CA GLY A 78 0.66 7.34 -7.49
C GLY A 78 1.64 7.03 -8.62
N VAL A 79 1.97 8.04 -9.43
CA VAL A 79 2.97 8.00 -10.49
C VAL A 79 4.20 8.78 -10.03
N LEU A 80 5.38 8.34 -10.43
CA LEU A 80 6.64 9.04 -10.17
C LEU A 80 6.75 10.25 -11.13
N ASP A 81 6.07 11.33 -10.78
CA ASP A 81 6.08 12.58 -11.54
C ASP A 81 7.32 13.45 -11.22
N PRO A 82 7.70 14.39 -12.10
CA PRO A 82 8.85 15.25 -11.87
C PRO A 82 8.79 16.07 -10.58
N ALA A 83 7.59 16.49 -10.14
CA ALA A 83 7.44 17.23 -8.88
C ALA A 83 7.65 16.33 -7.66
N THR A 84 7.16 15.09 -7.70
CA THR A 84 7.48 14.06 -6.69
C THR A 84 8.99 13.80 -6.62
N LEU A 85 9.66 13.62 -7.76
CA LEU A 85 11.11 13.42 -7.79
C LEU A 85 11.88 14.61 -7.21
N HIS A 86 11.51 15.83 -7.61
CA HIS A 86 12.09 17.04 -7.02
C HIS A 86 11.90 17.09 -5.49
N GLN A 87 10.73 16.69 -4.99
CA GLN A 87 10.47 16.68 -3.55
C GLN A 87 11.27 15.61 -2.80
N MET A 88 11.58 14.48 -3.45
CA MET A 88 12.43 13.42 -2.91
C MET A 88 13.91 13.82 -2.83
N THR A 89 14.39 14.70 -3.72
CA THR A 89 15.79 15.16 -3.73
C THR A 89 16.09 16.31 -2.77
N LEU A 90 15.06 16.97 -2.23
CA LEU A 90 15.24 18.03 -1.24
C LEU A 90 15.83 17.49 0.07
N PRO A 91 16.69 18.28 0.75
CA PRO A 91 17.25 17.88 2.05
C PRO A 91 16.14 17.75 3.09
N ARG A 92 16.18 16.67 3.89
CA ARG A 92 15.18 16.33 4.91
C ARG A 92 15.84 15.83 6.20
N CYS A 93 15.06 15.74 7.26
CA CYS A 93 15.47 15.02 8.47
C CYS A 93 15.50 13.50 8.19
N GLY A 94 16.40 12.75 8.80
CA GLY A 94 16.53 11.30 8.58
C GLY A 94 15.51 10.44 9.34
N VAL A 95 14.44 11.03 9.85
CA VAL A 95 13.39 10.33 10.62
C VAL A 95 12.35 9.81 9.63
N ALA A 96 11.88 8.57 9.81
CA ALA A 96 10.90 7.97 8.92
C ALA A 96 9.51 8.60 9.09
N ASP A 97 8.77 8.71 7.99
CA ASP A 97 7.49 9.42 7.94
C ASP A 97 6.33 8.54 8.48
N THR A 98 6.48 7.22 8.48
CA THR A 98 5.39 6.25 8.75
C THR A 98 5.51 5.45 10.04
N ASP A 99 6.55 5.65 10.86
CA ASP A 99 6.82 4.87 12.08
C ASP A 99 5.66 4.88 13.09
N SER A 100 4.80 5.90 13.04
CA SER A 100 3.64 6.04 13.93
C SER A 100 2.37 5.32 13.44
N GLN A 101 2.34 4.85 12.18
CA GLN A 101 1.11 4.33 11.57
C GLN A 101 0.66 3.03 12.22
N ALA A 102 1.58 2.09 12.49
CA ALA A 102 1.26 0.82 13.13
C ALA A 102 0.67 1.05 14.54
N ALA A 103 1.36 1.83 15.37
CA ALA A 103 0.89 2.16 16.71
C ALA A 103 -0.46 2.90 16.71
N TRP A 104 -0.69 3.80 15.74
CA TRP A 104 -1.98 4.49 15.58
C TRP A 104 -3.08 3.51 15.16
N THR A 105 -2.84 2.64 14.19
CA THR A 105 -3.82 1.65 13.74
C THR A 105 -4.21 0.69 14.86
N GLU A 106 -3.24 0.24 15.67
CA GLU A 106 -3.49 -0.59 16.83
C GLU A 106 -4.40 0.14 17.84
N ARG A 107 -4.07 1.38 18.20
CA ARG A 107 -4.87 2.20 19.13
C ARG A 107 -6.29 2.42 18.63
N VAL A 108 -6.46 2.76 17.35
CA VAL A 108 -7.79 2.97 16.76
C VAL A 108 -8.59 1.66 16.72
N SER A 109 -7.96 0.56 16.30
CA SER A 109 -8.62 -0.76 16.27
C SER A 109 -9.09 -1.20 17.66
N ALA A 110 -8.30 -0.95 18.71
CA ALA A 110 -8.63 -1.25 20.09
C ALA A 110 -9.87 -0.46 20.59
N LEU A 111 -10.01 0.82 20.21
CA LEU A 111 -11.19 1.63 20.53
C LEU A 111 -12.47 1.02 19.93
N PHE A 112 -12.42 0.55 18.69
CA PHE A 112 -13.56 -0.08 18.03
C PHE A 112 -13.85 -1.49 18.55
N ALA A 113 -12.82 -2.29 18.86
CA ALA A 113 -12.97 -3.62 19.46
C ALA A 113 -13.63 -3.56 20.84
N GLY A 114 -13.27 -2.57 21.67
CA GLY A 114 -13.82 -2.38 23.01
C GLY A 114 -15.33 -2.14 23.06
N ARG A 115 -15.94 -1.52 22.03
CA ARG A 115 -17.40 -1.36 21.95
C ARG A 115 -18.12 -2.68 21.67
N ARG A 116 -17.54 -3.54 20.83
CA ARG A 116 -18.14 -4.84 20.45
C ARG A 116 -18.15 -5.83 21.62
N ALA A 117 -17.12 -5.80 22.47
CA ALA A 117 -17.05 -6.63 23.68
C ALA A 117 -18.11 -6.25 24.73
N LYS A 118 -18.42 -4.95 24.90
CA LYS A 118 -19.45 -4.47 25.84
C LYS A 118 -20.87 -4.88 25.43
N MET A 119 -21.17 -4.90 24.12
CA MET A 119 -22.46 -5.37 23.58
C MET A 119 -22.70 -6.87 23.87
N ARG A 120 -21.65 -7.71 23.78
CA ARG A 120 -21.75 -9.16 24.05
C ARG A 120 -22.03 -9.51 25.51
N ARG A 121 -21.73 -8.62 26.48
CA ARG A 121 -21.91 -8.87 27.92
C ARG A 121 -23.37 -8.75 28.40
N LYS A 122 -24.32 -8.38 27.53
CA LYS A 122 -25.73 -8.13 27.87
C LYS A 122 -26.70 -9.18 27.30
N LYS A 123 -26.31 -10.46 27.31
CA LYS A 123 -27.25 -11.59 27.29
C LYS A 123 -27.05 -12.41 28.56
N ARG A 124 -27.75 -12.03 29.63
CA ARG A 124 -28.01 -12.95 30.75
C ARG A 124 -29.32 -13.65 30.42
N PHE A 125 -29.25 -14.96 30.27
CA PHE A 125 -30.39 -15.82 30.02
C PHE A 125 -31.45 -15.61 31.10
N ALA A 126 -32.72 -15.49 30.70
CA ALA A 126 -33.84 -15.64 31.63
C ALA A 126 -33.86 -17.10 32.11
N LYS A 127 -33.73 -17.32 33.42
CA LYS A 127 -33.97 -18.63 34.05
C LYS A 127 -35.41 -19.06 33.73
N GLN A 128 -35.61 -20.27 33.23
CA GLN A 128 -36.94 -20.86 33.09
C GLN A 128 -37.54 -21.12 34.47
N GLY A 129 -38.83 -20.81 34.64
CA GLY A 129 -39.57 -20.93 35.89
C GLY A 129 -39.62 -22.38 36.38
N GLU A 130 -39.36 -22.54 37.67
CA GLU A 130 -39.33 -23.83 38.34
C GLU A 130 -40.78 -24.20 38.73
N HIS A 131 -41.20 -25.40 38.33
CA HIS A 131 -42.54 -25.95 38.50
C HIS A 131 -42.90 -26.01 39.99
N CYS A 132 -43.88 -25.20 40.43
CA CYS A 132 -44.41 -25.26 41.79
C CYS A 132 -45.42 -26.42 41.86
N GLY A 133 -45.20 -27.31 42.82
CA GLY A 133 -45.92 -28.58 42.96
C GLY A 133 -47.41 -28.43 43.28
N ASN A 134 -48.16 -29.46 42.89
CA ASN A 134 -49.49 -29.72 43.43
C ASN A 134 -49.41 -30.83 44.48
N VAL A 135 -49.95 -30.52 45.65
CA VAL A 135 -50.20 -31.44 46.77
C VAL A 135 -51.52 -32.18 46.51
N ALA A 136 -51.52 -33.51 46.61
CA ALA A 136 -52.68 -34.33 46.96
C ALA A 136 -52.13 -35.61 47.62
N MET A 137 -52.16 -35.68 48.96
CA MET A 137 -53.21 -36.26 49.79
C MET A 137 -52.97 -37.75 50.11
N MET A 138 -52.89 -37.99 51.42
CA MET A 138 -53.04 -39.22 52.21
C MET A 138 -53.64 -40.45 51.49
N ASP A 139 -53.03 -41.62 51.68
CA ASP A 139 -53.57 -42.60 52.64
C ASP A 139 -52.55 -43.69 53.04
N SER A 140 -52.68 -44.12 54.29
CA SER A 140 -51.79 -44.98 55.09
C SER A 140 -51.97 -46.51 54.81
N PRO A 141 -51.02 -47.36 55.27
CA PRO A 141 -51.00 -48.85 55.10
C PRO A 141 -51.90 -49.55 56.15
N PRO A 142 -51.99 -50.91 56.37
CA PRO A 142 -51.13 -52.09 56.00
C PRO A 142 -51.98 -53.39 55.70
N PRO A 143 -51.53 -54.65 55.88
CA PRO A 143 -50.19 -55.27 55.87
C PRO A 143 -49.82 -56.00 54.56
#